data_AF-A0A3R9MRG0-F1
#
_entry.id   AF-A0A3R9MRG0-F1
#
_cell.length_a   1.000
_cell.length_b   1.000
_cell.length_c   1.000
_cell.angle_alpha   90.00
_cell.angle_beta   90.00
_cell.angle_gamma   90.00
#
_symmetry.space_group_name_H-M   'P 1'
#
loop_
_entity.id
_entity.type
_entity.pdbx_description
1 polymer ?
#
loop_
_entity_poly.entity_id
_entity_poly.type
_entity_poly.pdbx_seq_one_letter_code
_entity_poly.pdbx_strand_id
1 'polypeptide(L)' 'MLVYDQGRYLARRWEEEDGVNLYLLPGGVFVELYYDTHRNEIARLRAFTSSDELLDFVGGVRLPGLD' A
#
# COMPACT_ATOMS: atom_id res chain seq x y z
N MET A 1 9.91 -6.78 12.42
CA MET A 1 8.93 -5.68 12.47
C MET A 1 8.20 -5.66 11.14
N LEU A 2 6.86 -5.79 11.14
CA LEU A 2 6.07 -5.98 9.93
C LEU A 2 5.28 -4.70 9.62
N VAL A 3 5.28 -4.27 8.36
CA VAL A 3 4.65 -3.00 7.94
C VAL A 3 3.16 -2.96 8.28
N TYR A 4 2.46 -4.09 8.15
CA TYR A 4 1.03 -4.22 8.47
C TYR A 4 0.71 -4.26 9.97
N ASP A 5 1.73 -4.47 10.82
CA ASP A 5 1.56 -4.49 12.28
C ASP A 5 1.71 -3.08 12.89
N GLN A 6 2.52 -2.23 12.28
CA GLN A 6 2.84 -0.89 12.81
C GLN A 6 2.25 0.27 11.99
N GLY A 7 1.92 0.02 10.72
CA GLY A 7 1.41 1.03 9.81
C GLY A 7 -0.11 1.15 9.83
N ARG A 8 -0.61 2.37 9.64
CA ARG A 8 -2.02 2.59 9.34
C ARG A 8 -2.25 2.28 7.87
N TYR A 9 -3.08 1.27 7.58
CA TYR A 9 -3.56 1.03 6.22
C TYR A 9 -4.34 2.25 5.72
N LEU A 10 -3.99 2.75 4.54
CA LEU A 10 -4.64 3.90 3.91
C LEU A 10 -5.56 3.46 2.78
N ALA A 11 -5.03 2.63 1.88
CA ALA A 11 -5.72 2.26 0.66
C ALA A 11 -5.10 1.04 -0.01
N ARG A 12 -5.81 0.49 -1.00
CA ARG A 12 -5.29 -0.46 -1.97
C ARG A 12 -5.53 0.07 -3.37
N ARG A 13 -4.53 -0.06 -4.24
CA ARG A 13 -4.70 -0.01 -5.69
C ARG A 13 -4.45 -1.39 -6.28
N TRP A 14 -5.10 -1.67 -7.40
CA TRP A 14 -4.93 -2.91 -8.14
C TRP A 14 -4.05 -2.64 -9.36
N GLU A 15 -3.01 -3.45 -9.53
CA GLU A 15 -2.21 -3.52 -10.74
C GLU A 15 -2.39 -4.92 -11.32
N GLU A 16 -3.15 -5.02 -12.42
CA GLU A 16 -3.56 -6.30 -13.02
C GLU A 16 -4.26 -7.23 -12.00
N GLU A 17 -3.67 -8.38 -11.67
CA GLU A 17 -4.19 -9.36 -10.72
C GLU A 17 -3.63 -9.16 -9.29
N ASP A 18 -2.66 -8.26 -9.13
CA ASP A 18 -1.96 -8.02 -7.86
C ASP A 18 -2.45 -6.77 -7.13
N GLY A 19 -2.51 -6.87 -5.80
CA GLY A 19 -2.91 -5.79 -4.92
C GLY A 19 -1.70 -5.08 -4.31
N VAL A 20 -1.62 -3.76 -4.50
CA VAL A 20 -0.65 -2.91 -3.80
C VAL A 20 -1.34 -2.21 -2.64
N ASN A 21 -0.93 -2.57 -1.42
CA ASN A 21 -1.46 -1.96 -0.20
C ASN A 21 -0.58 -0.78 0.22
N LEU A 22 -1.19 0.36 0.50
CA LEU A 22 -0.52 1.55 0.98
C LEU A 22 -0.70 1.69 2.50
N TYR A 23 0.42 1.85 3.20
CA TYR A 23 0.48 2.09 4.64
C TYR A 23 1.16 3.43 4.93
N LEU A 24 0.74 4.07 6.03
CA LEU A 24 1.46 5.18 6.66
C LEU A 24 2.06 4.72 7.97
N LEU A 25 3.39 4.72 8.05
CA LEU A 25 4.12 4.44 9.28
C LEU A 25 4.18 5.69 10.18
N PRO A 26 4.37 5.51 11.50
CA PRO A 26 4.73 6.61 12.39
C PRO A 26 5.94 7.39 11.86
N GLY A 27 5.88 8.72 11.93
CA GLY A 27 6.95 9.59 11.38
C GLY A 27 6.75 10.03 9.93
N GLY A 28 5.62 9.70 9.30
CA GLY A 28 5.24 10.27 7.99
C GLY A 28 5.83 9.53 6.79
N VAL A 29 6.19 8.26 6.94
CA VAL A 29 6.72 7.42 5.85
C VAL A 29 5.59 6.60 5.25
N PHE A 30 5.38 6.73 3.95
CA PHE A 30 4.49 5.88 3.19
C PHE A 30 5.21 4.59 2.77
N VAL A 31 4.48 3.48 2.76
CA VAL A 31 4.99 2.18 2.30
C VAL A 31 3.97 1.53 1.39
N GLU A 32 4.39 1.24 0.16
CA GLU A 32 3.72 0.31 -0.74
C GLU A 32 4.17 -1.12 -0.40
N LEU A 33 3.19 -1.98 -0.15
CA LEU A 33 3.36 -3.41 0.03
C LEU A 33 2.74 -4.14 -1.16
N TYR A 34 3.61 -4.75 -1.95
CA TYR A 34 3.25 -5.58 -3.09
C TYR A 34 3.11 -7.03 -2.60
N TYR A 35 1.91 -7.55 -2.69
CA TYR A 35 1.59 -8.91 -2.26
C TYR A 35 1.27 -9.78 -3.46
N ASP A 36 2.06 -10.83 -3.67
CA ASP A 36 1.82 -11.83 -4.70
C ASP A 36 0.80 -12.83 -4.17
N THR A 37 -0.40 -12.79 -4.75
CA THR A 37 -1.52 -13.64 -4.31
C THR A 37 -1.37 -15.09 -4.74
N HIS A 38 -0.62 -15.36 -5.82
CA HIS A 38 -0.37 -16.71 -6.32
C HIS A 38 0.64 -17.46 -5.46
N ARG A 39 1.67 -16.75 -5.01
CA ARG A 39 2.77 -17.29 -4.17
C ARG A 39 2.51 -17.10 -2.68
N ASN A 40 1.47 -16.34 -2.32
CA ASN A 40 1.06 -16.05 -0.95
C ASN A 40 2.20 -15.40 -0.13
N GLU A 41 2.94 -14.48 -0.74
CA GLU A 41 4.12 -13.83 -0.14
C GLU A 41 4.22 -12.33 -0.44
N ILE A 42 4.99 -11.62 0.38
CA ILE A 42 5.33 -10.21 0.09
C ILE A 42 6.43 -10.21 -0.96
N ALA A 43 6.10 -9.75 -2.16
CA ALA A 43 7.04 -9.68 -3.27
C ALA A 43 8.01 -8.49 -3.12
N ARG A 44 7.50 -7.34 -2.65
CA ARG A 44 8.27 -6.09 -2.58
C ARG A 44 7.71 -5.10 -1.56
N LEU A 45 8.61 -4.30 -1.00
CA LEU A 45 8.29 -3.07 -0.27
C LEU A 45 8.95 -1.88 -0.97
N ARG A 46 8.22 -0.76 -1.07
CA ARG A 46 8.78 0.53 -1.48
C ARG A 46 8.34 1.58 -0.47
N ALA A 47 9.32 2.28 0.12
CA ALA A 47 9.07 3.36 1.07
C ALA A 47 9.36 4.71 0.43
N PHE A 48 8.56 5.71 0.78
CA PHE A 48 8.74 7.09 0.34
C PHE A 48 8.13 8.08 1.34
N THR A 49 8.50 9.36 1.22
CA THR A 49 8.03 10.43 2.13
C THR A 49 7.30 11.55 1.41
N SER A 50 7.39 11.64 0.08
CA SER A 50 6.69 12.68 -0.67
C SER A 50 5.23 12.28 -0.91
N SER A 51 4.31 13.23 -0.73
CA SER A 51 2.91 13.05 -1.12
C SER A 51 2.71 13.02 -2.63
N ASP A 52 3.67 13.49 -3.42
CA ASP A 52 3.57 13.50 -4.89
C ASP A 52 3.45 12.07 -5.45
N GLU A 53 4.09 11.10 -4.80
CA GLU A 53 4.03 9.68 -5.15
C GLU A 53 2.65 9.05 -4.86
N LEU A 54 1.75 9.76 -4.15
CA LEU A 54 0.37 9.30 -3.93
C LEU A 54 -0.53 9.55 -5.13
N LEU A 55 -0.10 10.34 -6.12
CA LEU A 55 -0.92 10.61 -7.31
C LEU A 55 -1.26 9.33 -8.08
N ASP A 56 -0.36 8.34 -8.07
CA ASP A 56 -0.55 7.02 -8.70
C ASP A 56 -1.66 6.19 -8.04
N PHE A 57 -2.10 6.57 -6.84
CA PHE A 57 -3.22 5.93 -6.14
C PHE A 57 -4.58 6.55 -6.52
N VAL A 58 -4.63 7.78 -7.02
CA VAL A 58 -5.90 8.53 -7.20
C VAL A 58 -6.88 7.85 -8.17
N GLY A 59 -6.39 7.11 -9.17
CA GLY A 59 -7.22 6.46 -10.19
C GLY A 59 -7.75 5.06 -9.85
N GLY A 60 -7.25 4.42 -8.79
CA GLY A 60 -7.51 2.98 -8.50
C GLY A 60 -7.74 2.64 -7.04
N VAL A 61 -7.85 3.64 -6.17
CA VAL A 61 -8.03 3.45 -4.72
C VAL A 61 -9.45 3.00 -4.39
N ARG A 62 -9.55 1.88 -3.67
CA ARG A 62 -10.70 1.58 -2.81
C ARG A 62 -10.38 2.07 -1.40
N LEU A 63 -11.18 3.02 -0.90
CA LEU A 63 -11.09 3.46 0.49
C LEU A 63 -11.72 2.39 1.41
N PRO A 64 -11.05 1.99 2.50
CA PRO A 64 -11.66 1.07 3.45
C PRO A 64 -12.90 1.69 4.11
N GLY A 65 -14.05 1.00 4.05
CA GLY A 65 -15.28 1.39 4.73
C GLY A 65 -16.24 2.27 3.93
N LEU A 66 -16.03 2.44 2.63
CA LEU A 66 -16.99 3.02 1.69
C LEU A 66 -17.39 1.93 0.69
N ASP A 67 -18.39 1.13 1.08
CA ASP A 67 -19.20 0.33 0.15
C ASP A 67 -20.36 1.18 -0.38
#